data_AF-A0AAD5EJ09-F1
#
_entry.id   AF-A0AAD5EJ09-F1
#
_cell.length_a   1.000
_cell.length_b   1.000
_cell.length_c   1.000
_cell.angle_alpha   90.00
_cell.angle_beta   90.00
_cell.angle_gamma   90.00
#
_symmetry.space_group_name_H-M   'P 1'
#
loop_
_entity.id
_entity.type
_entity.pdbx_description
1 polymer ?
#
loop_
_entity_poly.entity_id
_entity_poly.type
_entity_poly.pdbx_seq_one_letter_code
_entity_poly.pdbx_strand_id
1 'polypeptide(L)'
;MKSYLFITALAIAFTASYAQSNTAAPGAVPTTASTPWTILNIDAGERANICQRQISYCSTMCGSPSQAATNFCNATSMAWNCVCTNSNNGSNATYLDPVSFAECNGKSIACSAACPADAQRSTCVQSCTNFYSCGTSKAPASYLQTGNQNDTPAYNGPPPPASSSASPSSAINTATTTIISKQSLAYKFDVRFEMAGFAAITALLAHAML
;
A
#
# COMPACT_ATOMS: atom_id res chain seq x y z
N MET A 1 7.78 -0.98 -80.12
CA MET A 1 8.19 -0.87 -78.70
C MET A 1 6.97 -1.25 -77.86
N LYS A 2 6.98 -2.44 -77.25
CA LYS A 2 5.81 -3.01 -76.55
C LYS A 2 5.98 -2.81 -75.04
N SER A 3 5.13 -1.97 -74.48
CA SER A 3 4.98 -1.74 -73.05
C SER A 3 4.29 -2.93 -72.37
N TYR A 4 4.82 -3.39 -71.23
CA TYR A 4 4.11 -4.28 -70.33
C TYR A 4 4.19 -3.72 -68.91
N LEU A 5 3.02 -3.31 -68.41
CA LEU A 5 2.78 -2.82 -67.06
C LEU A 5 2.22 -3.99 -66.25
N PHE A 6 3.02 -4.58 -65.37
CA PHE A 6 2.59 -5.65 -64.47
C PHE A 6 2.07 -5.03 -63.16
N ILE A 7 0.75 -5.04 -62.98
CA ILE A 7 0.09 -4.69 -61.71
C ILE A 7 -0.13 -5.99 -60.94
N THR A 8 0.74 -6.28 -59.97
CA THR A 8 0.52 -7.34 -58.99
C THR A 8 -0.40 -6.83 -57.89
N ALA A 9 -1.67 -7.25 -57.92
CA ALA A 9 -2.63 -7.03 -56.85
C ALA A 9 -2.29 -7.95 -55.66
N LEU A 10 -1.78 -7.36 -54.58
CA LEU A 10 -1.52 -8.04 -53.31
C LEU A 10 -2.80 -8.01 -52.47
N ALA A 11 -3.50 -9.15 -52.38
CA ALA A 11 -4.66 -9.29 -51.51
C ALA A 11 -4.21 -9.52 -50.05
N ILE A 12 -4.33 -8.49 -49.21
CA ILE A 12 -4.06 -8.58 -47.78
C ILE A 12 -5.32 -9.11 -47.10
N ALA A 13 -5.31 -10.38 -46.71
CA ALA A 13 -6.35 -10.99 -45.88
C ALA A 13 -6.19 -10.53 -44.42
N PHE A 14 -7.07 -9.65 -43.96
CA PHE A 14 -7.19 -9.29 -42.55
C PHE A 14 -7.96 -10.40 -41.81
N THR A 15 -7.25 -11.33 -41.19
CA THR A 15 -7.85 -12.23 -40.20
C THR A 15 -8.07 -11.44 -38.91
N ALA A 16 -9.32 -11.04 -38.66
CA ALA A 16 -9.72 -10.44 -37.40
C ALA A 16 -9.61 -11.48 -36.28
N SER A 17 -8.60 -11.35 -35.43
CA SER A 17 -8.50 -12.08 -34.17
C SER A 17 -9.45 -11.43 -33.17
N TYR A 18 -10.59 -12.06 -32.91
CA TYR A 18 -11.49 -11.63 -31.84
C TYR A 18 -10.83 -11.96 -30.50
N ALA A 19 -10.16 -10.98 -29.90
CA ALA A 19 -9.73 -11.08 -28.51
C ALA A 19 -10.99 -11.19 -27.63
N GLN A 20 -11.15 -12.30 -26.91
CA GLN A 20 -12.13 -12.42 -25.85
C GLN A 20 -11.75 -11.44 -24.73
N SER A 21 -12.37 -10.27 -24.75
CA SER A 21 -12.34 -9.31 -23.67
C SER A 21 -13.07 -9.90 -22.47
N ASN A 22 -12.32 -10.42 -21.50
CA ASN A 22 -12.80 -10.57 -20.13
C ASN A 22 -13.15 -9.15 -19.65
N THR A 23 -14.42 -8.79 -19.73
CA THR A 23 -14.96 -7.59 -19.10
C THR A 23 -14.99 -7.81 -17.59
N ALA A 24 -13.79 -7.78 -16.97
CA ALA A 24 -13.69 -7.37 -15.58
C ALA A 24 -14.34 -5.98 -15.50
N ALA A 25 -15.26 -5.79 -14.55
CA ALA A 25 -15.96 -4.54 -14.38
C ALA A 25 -14.93 -3.36 -14.35
N PRO A 26 -15.14 -2.30 -15.14
CA PRO A 26 -14.27 -1.13 -15.10
C PRO A 26 -14.35 -0.53 -13.68
N GLY A 27 -13.30 -0.74 -12.89
CA GLY A 27 -13.24 -0.33 -11.49
C GLY A 27 -12.95 -1.44 -10.48
N ALA A 28 -12.83 -2.71 -10.89
CA ALA A 28 -12.18 -3.70 -10.05
C ALA A 28 -10.68 -3.36 -10.01
N VAL A 29 -10.27 -2.57 -9.01
CA VAL A 29 -8.86 -2.49 -8.59
C VAL A 29 -8.37 -3.94 -8.57
N PRO A 30 -7.23 -4.28 -9.22
CA PRO A 30 -6.67 -5.63 -9.09
C PRO A 30 -6.68 -5.90 -7.58
N THR A 31 -7.46 -6.89 -7.16
CA THR A 31 -7.64 -7.16 -5.74
C THR A 31 -6.23 -7.20 -5.20
N THR A 32 -5.89 -6.28 -4.31
CA THR A 32 -4.55 -6.09 -3.72
C THR A 32 -4.07 -7.33 -2.95
N ALA A 33 -4.81 -8.44 -3.08
CA ALA A 33 -4.36 -9.81 -2.95
C ALA A 33 -3.02 -10.04 -3.67
N SER A 34 -1.98 -9.88 -2.85
CA SER A 34 -0.71 -10.56 -3.01
C SER A 34 0.08 -10.16 -4.25
N THR A 35 0.52 -8.90 -4.32
CA THR A 35 1.87 -8.73 -4.89
C THR A 35 2.82 -9.55 -4.00
N PRO A 36 3.60 -10.50 -4.53
CA PRO A 36 4.47 -11.37 -3.73
C PRO A 36 5.66 -10.62 -3.09
N TRP A 37 5.60 -9.29 -3.10
CA TRP A 37 6.61 -8.43 -2.52
C TRP A 37 6.49 -8.46 -1.00
N THR A 38 7.62 -8.74 -0.37
CA THR A 38 7.82 -8.65 1.07
C THR A 38 9.01 -7.73 1.33
N ILE A 39 9.15 -7.27 2.56
CA ILE A 39 10.30 -6.45 2.94
C ILE A 39 11.65 -7.15 2.73
N LEU A 40 11.67 -8.47 2.62
CA LEU A 40 12.87 -9.26 2.32
C LEU A 40 13.38 -9.07 0.88
N ASN A 41 12.57 -8.49 -0.01
CA ASN A 41 13.00 -8.14 -1.37
C ASN A 41 13.92 -6.90 -1.41
N ILE A 42 14.02 -6.13 -0.32
CA ILE A 42 15.02 -5.06 -0.16
C ILE A 42 16.40 -5.70 0.03
N ASP A 43 17.47 -5.10 -0.51
CA ASP A 43 18.85 -5.58 -0.32
C ASP A 43 19.22 -5.73 1.17
N ALA A 44 20.08 -6.70 1.48
CA ALA A 44 20.47 -7.00 2.87
C ALA A 44 21.16 -5.80 3.56
N GLY A 45 21.97 -5.03 2.85
CA GLY A 45 22.61 -3.83 3.38
C GLY A 45 21.59 -2.73 3.68
N GLU A 46 20.62 -2.53 2.81
CA GLU A 46 19.54 -1.56 3.02
C GLU A 46 18.61 -1.99 4.18
N ARG A 47 18.31 -3.29 4.31
CA ARG A 47 17.58 -3.81 5.48
C ARG A 47 18.33 -3.56 6.79
N ALA A 48 19.65 -3.73 6.79
CA ALA A 48 20.47 -3.38 7.95
C ALA A 48 20.40 -1.88 8.27
N ASN A 49 20.43 -1.00 7.25
CA ASN A 49 20.27 0.44 7.44
C ASN A 49 18.89 0.79 8.05
N ILE A 50 17.81 0.20 7.52
CA ILE A 50 16.45 0.38 8.04
C ILE A 50 16.38 -0.05 9.51
N CYS A 51 16.99 -1.18 9.88
CA CYS A 51 17.03 -1.62 11.27
C CYS A 51 17.79 -0.67 12.20
N GLN A 52 18.94 -0.12 11.76
CA GLN A 52 19.66 0.88 12.55
C GLN A 52 18.83 2.14 12.77
N ARG A 53 18.08 2.57 11.74
CA ARG A 53 17.13 3.68 11.84
C ARG A 53 15.98 3.37 12.79
N GLN A 54 15.43 2.15 12.76
CA GLN A 54 14.38 1.71 13.68
C GLN A 54 14.83 1.77 15.13
N ILE A 55 16.02 1.26 15.42
CA ILE A 55 16.58 1.24 16.79
C ILE A 55 16.83 2.66 17.30
N SER A 56 17.36 3.53 16.44
CA SER A 56 17.60 4.93 16.76
C SER A 56 16.28 5.68 16.98
N TYR A 57 15.31 5.49 16.07
CA TYR A 57 13.97 6.07 16.16
C TYR A 57 13.28 5.67 17.47
N CYS A 58 13.31 4.38 17.82
CA CYS A 58 12.74 3.91 19.08
C CYS A 58 13.38 4.59 20.31
N SER A 59 14.71 4.69 20.33
CA SER A 59 15.43 5.35 21.43
C SER A 59 15.07 6.83 21.56
N THR A 60 14.92 7.55 20.43
CA THR A 60 14.51 8.95 20.40
C THR A 60 13.05 9.11 20.85
N MET A 61 12.14 8.25 20.37
CA MET A 61 10.72 8.31 20.72
C MET A 61 10.46 7.98 22.19
N CYS A 62 11.27 7.09 22.79
CA CYS A 62 11.22 6.82 24.23
C CYS A 62 11.93 7.90 25.08
N GLY A 63 12.56 8.90 24.45
CA GLY A 63 13.31 9.98 25.10
C GLY A 63 14.74 9.62 25.50
N SER A 64 15.07 8.33 25.63
CA SER A 64 16.44 7.82 25.74
C SER A 64 16.50 6.31 25.54
N PRO A 65 17.68 5.73 25.25
CA PRO A 65 17.84 4.27 25.15
C PRO A 65 17.43 3.52 26.43
N SER A 66 17.67 4.09 27.61
CA SER A 66 17.31 3.46 28.90
C SER A 66 15.80 3.37 29.16
N GLN A 67 15.01 4.12 28.39
CA GLN A 67 13.55 4.16 28.52
C GLN A 67 12.86 3.27 27.47
N ALA A 68 13.62 2.57 26.62
CA ALA A 68 13.09 1.58 25.71
C ALA A 68 13.14 0.19 26.38
N ALA A 69 12.00 -0.26 26.93
CA ALA A 69 11.84 -1.58 27.53
C ALA A 69 12.14 -2.70 26.52
N THR A 70 11.71 -2.53 25.27
CA THR A 70 12.16 -3.35 24.15
C THR A 70 12.58 -2.44 23.01
N ASN A 71 13.71 -2.76 22.39
CA ASN A 71 14.23 -2.06 21.21
C ASN A 71 15.10 -3.02 20.40
N PHE A 72 14.51 -3.67 19.42
CA PHE A 72 15.27 -4.55 18.52
C PHE A 72 14.77 -4.44 17.08
N CYS A 73 15.66 -4.78 16.16
CA CYS A 73 15.33 -5.02 14.76
C CYS A 73 16.29 -6.07 14.19
N ASN A 74 15.74 -7.14 13.61
CA ASN A 74 16.50 -8.21 12.97
C ASN A 74 16.59 -7.94 11.46
N ALA A 75 17.77 -7.61 10.93
CA ALA A 75 17.94 -7.30 9.50
C ALA A 75 17.70 -8.49 8.54
N THR A 76 17.65 -9.71 9.07
CA THR A 76 17.40 -10.93 8.29
C THR A 76 15.91 -11.20 8.11
N SER A 77 15.13 -11.16 9.20
CA SER A 77 13.67 -11.41 9.17
C SER A 77 12.83 -10.12 9.13
N MET A 78 13.45 -8.97 9.35
CA MET A 78 12.78 -7.68 9.58
C MET A 78 11.82 -7.67 10.77
N ALA A 79 11.93 -8.65 11.67
CA ALA A 79 11.24 -8.65 12.95
C ALA A 79 11.74 -7.48 13.80
N TRP A 80 10.82 -6.67 14.32
CA TRP A 80 11.16 -5.51 15.12
C TRP A 80 10.18 -5.33 16.27
N ASN A 81 10.61 -4.60 17.30
CA ASN A 81 9.71 -4.13 18.34
C ASN A 81 10.29 -2.89 19.02
N CYS A 82 9.40 -1.99 19.43
CA CYS A 82 9.71 -0.81 20.20
C CYS A 82 8.63 -0.63 21.27
N VAL A 83 9.02 -0.74 22.53
CA VAL A 83 8.14 -0.50 23.68
C VAL A 83 8.91 0.35 24.67
N CYS A 84 8.39 1.52 25.02
CA CYS A 84 8.94 2.36 26.08
C CYS A 84 8.44 1.92 27.46
N THR A 85 9.27 2.11 28.49
CA THR A 85 8.97 1.82 29.90
C THR A 85 7.85 2.68 30.49
N ASN A 86 7.76 3.94 30.05
CA ASN A 86 6.95 4.95 30.74
C ASN A 86 5.47 4.95 30.38
N SER A 87 4.94 3.90 29.75
CA SER A 87 3.54 3.80 29.27
C SER A 87 3.09 4.88 28.27
N ASN A 88 3.87 5.96 28.11
CA ASN A 88 3.80 6.97 27.06
C ASN A 88 4.22 6.40 25.70
N ASN A 89 3.97 5.11 25.46
CA ASN A 89 3.74 4.53 24.14
C ASN A 89 2.43 5.08 23.55
N GLY A 90 2.14 6.36 23.80
CA GLY A 90 0.91 7.04 23.45
C GLY A 90 0.81 7.11 21.95
N SER A 91 0.25 6.05 21.36
CA SER A 91 -0.17 6.03 19.97
C SER A 91 0.91 6.51 18.99
N ASN A 92 2.17 6.09 19.18
CA ASN A 92 3.15 6.26 18.11
C ASN A 92 2.60 5.52 16.90
N ALA A 93 2.29 6.31 15.88
CA ALA A 93 1.80 5.84 14.62
C ALA A 93 2.75 4.78 14.07
N THR A 94 2.38 3.50 14.17
CA THR A 94 3.21 2.38 13.67
C THR A 94 3.55 2.55 12.19
N TYR A 95 2.73 3.30 11.45
CA TYR A 95 2.97 3.68 10.05
C TYR A 95 4.15 4.66 9.83
N LEU A 96 4.69 5.26 10.90
CA LEU A 96 5.88 6.12 10.88
C LEU A 96 7.16 5.37 11.29
N ASP A 97 7.04 4.19 11.89
CA ASP A 97 8.20 3.39 12.23
C ASP A 97 9.01 3.06 10.96
N PRO A 98 10.35 3.26 10.97
CA PRO A 98 11.19 3.03 9.79
C PRO A 98 10.95 1.69 9.07
N VAL A 99 10.75 0.59 9.80
CA VAL A 99 10.48 -0.73 9.21
C VAL A 99 9.11 -0.77 8.52
N SER A 100 8.06 -0.34 9.22
CA SER A 100 6.69 -0.31 8.70
C SER A 100 6.56 0.62 7.48
N PHE A 101 7.21 1.78 7.53
CA PHE A 101 7.21 2.75 6.44
C PHE A 101 7.93 2.19 5.21
N ALA A 102 9.06 1.50 5.39
CA ALA A 102 9.77 0.84 4.31
C ALA A 102 8.94 -0.29 3.67
N GLU A 103 8.27 -1.11 4.47
CA GLU A 103 7.35 -2.14 3.96
C GLU A 103 6.24 -1.52 3.11
N CYS A 104 5.57 -0.49 3.63
CA CYS A 104 4.50 0.18 2.92
C CYS A 104 4.96 0.73 1.57
N ASN A 105 6.09 1.45 1.54
CA ASN A 105 6.62 2.02 0.31
C ASN A 105 6.98 0.95 -0.72
N GLY A 106 7.66 -0.11 -0.28
CA GLY A 106 8.02 -1.20 -1.19
C GLY A 106 6.80 -1.90 -1.77
N LYS A 107 5.76 -2.14 -0.97
CA LYS A 107 4.47 -2.68 -1.46
C LYS A 107 3.75 -1.71 -2.41
N SER A 108 3.81 -0.41 -2.15
CA SER A 108 3.23 0.63 -3.04
C SER A 108 3.93 0.68 -4.41
N ILE A 109 5.26 0.61 -4.41
CA ILE A 109 6.07 0.55 -5.63
C ILE A 109 5.77 -0.74 -6.40
N ALA A 110 5.74 -1.89 -5.70
CA ALA A 110 5.43 -3.18 -6.31
C ALA A 110 4.03 -3.20 -6.93
N CYS A 111 3.03 -2.62 -6.25
CA CYS A 111 1.67 -2.48 -6.78
C CYS A 111 1.67 -1.64 -8.07
N SER A 112 2.33 -0.49 -8.05
CA SER A 112 2.39 0.42 -9.21
C SER A 112 3.14 -0.21 -10.39
N ALA A 113 4.18 -1.01 -10.11
CA ALA A 113 4.93 -1.75 -11.11
C ALA A 113 4.12 -2.88 -11.75
N ALA A 114 3.19 -3.49 -11.00
CA ALA A 114 2.30 -4.53 -11.50
C ALA A 114 1.13 -3.99 -12.34
N CYS A 115 0.96 -2.66 -12.43
CA CYS A 115 -0.09 -2.07 -13.25
C CYS A 115 0.10 -2.34 -14.75
N PRO A 116 -0.98 -2.62 -15.49
CA PRO A 116 -0.91 -2.90 -16.92
C PRO A 116 -0.34 -1.70 -17.71
N ALA A 117 0.29 -1.98 -18.84
CA ALA A 117 0.83 -0.96 -19.75
C ALA A 117 -0.22 -0.52 -20.79
N ASP A 118 -1.45 -0.27 -20.33
CA ASP A 118 -2.58 0.11 -21.18
C ASP A 118 -3.19 1.45 -20.72
N ALA A 119 -4.36 1.80 -21.29
CA ALA A 119 -5.08 3.01 -20.96
C ALA A 119 -5.52 3.10 -19.47
N GLN A 120 -5.52 1.99 -18.72
CA GLN A 120 -5.89 1.94 -17.29
C GLN A 120 -4.70 2.09 -16.34
N ARG A 121 -3.48 2.24 -16.86
CA ARG A 121 -2.26 2.37 -16.03
C ARG A 121 -2.36 3.48 -15.00
N SER A 122 -2.83 4.67 -15.40
CA SER A 122 -2.93 5.83 -14.51
C SER A 122 -3.90 5.58 -13.35
N THR A 123 -5.09 5.04 -13.66
CA THR A 123 -6.09 4.66 -12.66
C THR A 123 -5.53 3.62 -11.70
N CYS A 124 -4.85 2.59 -12.20
CA CYS A 124 -4.23 1.55 -11.38
C CYS A 124 -3.17 2.12 -10.42
N VAL A 125 -2.25 2.94 -10.91
CA VAL A 125 -1.21 3.57 -10.09
C VAL A 125 -1.82 4.50 -9.02
N GLN A 126 -2.88 5.22 -9.37
CA GLN A 126 -3.61 6.06 -8.41
C GLN A 126 -4.28 5.21 -7.32
N SER A 127 -4.88 4.07 -7.68
CA SER A 127 -5.43 3.13 -6.70
C SER A 127 -4.36 2.57 -5.76
N CYS A 128 -3.18 2.19 -6.28
CA CYS A 128 -2.05 1.75 -5.45
C CYS A 128 -1.62 2.84 -4.46
N THR A 129 -1.45 4.08 -4.95
CA THR A 129 -1.05 5.22 -4.13
C THR A 129 -2.07 5.49 -3.01
N ASN A 130 -3.36 5.50 -3.35
CA ASN A 130 -4.44 5.73 -2.39
C ASN A 130 -4.56 4.61 -1.36
N PHE A 131 -4.39 3.35 -1.77
CA PHE A 131 -4.47 2.20 -0.87
C PHE A 131 -3.34 2.20 0.16
N TYR A 132 -2.09 2.41 -0.29
CA TYR A 132 -0.95 2.33 0.60
C TYR A 132 -0.76 3.57 1.46
N SER A 133 -1.04 4.79 0.95
CA SER A 133 -1.04 6.04 1.71
C SER A 133 0.07 6.14 2.79
N CYS A 134 1.30 5.75 2.43
CA CYS A 134 2.39 5.52 3.39
C CYS A 134 2.74 6.78 4.18
N GLY A 135 3.07 6.61 5.46
CA GLY A 135 3.34 7.72 6.36
C GLY A 135 2.08 8.45 6.87
N THR A 136 0.89 7.92 6.60
CA THR A 136 -0.38 8.43 7.13
C THR A 136 -1.12 7.36 7.92
N SER A 137 -2.12 7.77 8.72
CA SER A 137 -2.99 6.85 9.45
C SER A 137 -3.87 5.95 8.58
N LYS A 138 -3.90 6.19 7.26
CA LYS A 138 -4.60 5.34 6.28
C LYS A 138 -3.71 4.22 5.73
N ALA A 139 -2.43 4.20 6.08
CA ALA A 139 -1.54 3.14 5.63
C ALA A 139 -2.00 1.76 6.14
N PRO A 140 -1.90 0.70 5.32
CA PRO A 140 -2.17 -0.66 5.78
C PRO A 140 -1.29 -1.02 6.99
N ALA A 141 -1.83 -1.83 7.89
CA ALA A 141 -1.08 -2.30 9.05
C ALA A 141 0.12 -3.15 8.62
N SER A 142 1.28 -2.89 9.22
CA SER A 142 2.44 -3.77 9.14
C SER A 142 2.27 -4.93 10.10
N TYR A 143 2.67 -6.13 9.66
CA TYR A 143 2.69 -7.34 10.47
C TYR A 143 4.12 -7.80 10.77
N LEU A 144 5.08 -6.86 10.67
CA LEU A 144 6.50 -7.09 10.94
C LEU A 144 6.87 -6.97 12.42
N GLN A 145 5.99 -6.39 13.23
CA GLN A 145 6.21 -6.24 14.67
C GLN A 145 6.01 -7.57 15.38
N THR A 146 6.97 -7.99 16.18
CA THR A 146 6.97 -9.29 16.89
C THR A 146 7.27 -9.14 18.38
N GLY A 147 7.02 -10.21 19.15
CA GLY A 147 7.42 -10.26 20.56
C GLY A 147 8.92 -10.38 20.75
N ASN A 148 9.59 -11.16 19.88
CA ASN A 148 11.03 -11.44 19.98
C ASN A 148 11.76 -11.21 18.66
N GLN A 149 13.07 -10.93 18.77
CA GLN A 149 13.96 -10.68 17.62
C GLN A 149 14.13 -11.87 16.67
N ASN A 150 13.94 -13.08 17.17
CA ASN A 150 14.11 -14.31 16.39
C ASN A 150 12.80 -14.84 15.80
N ASP A 151 11.68 -14.17 16.09
CA ASP A 151 10.39 -14.56 15.53
C ASP A 151 10.36 -14.25 14.02
N THR A 152 9.61 -15.06 13.27
CA THR A 152 9.35 -14.80 11.86
C THR A 152 8.05 -14.02 11.74
N PRO A 153 8.06 -12.79 11.19
CA PRO A 153 6.85 -12.02 11.07
C PRO A 153 5.87 -12.58 10.03
N ALA A 154 4.61 -12.19 10.13
CA ALA A 154 3.57 -12.57 9.17
C ALA A 154 3.60 -11.62 7.96
N TYR A 155 4.53 -11.80 7.02
CA TYR A 155 4.75 -10.88 5.88
C TYR A 155 3.51 -10.57 5.02
N ASN A 156 2.54 -11.49 4.99
CA ASN A 156 1.30 -11.38 4.21
C ASN A 156 0.08 -11.00 5.06
N GLY A 157 0.29 -10.70 6.35
CA GLY A 157 -0.78 -10.50 7.31
C GLY A 157 -1.53 -11.79 7.66
N PRO A 158 -2.49 -11.71 8.59
CA PRO A 158 -3.39 -12.81 8.87
C PRO A 158 -4.22 -13.11 7.62
N PRO A 159 -4.54 -14.38 7.34
CA PRO A 159 -5.50 -14.70 6.30
C PRO A 159 -6.79 -13.91 6.58
N PRO A 160 -7.46 -13.37 5.54
CA PRO A 160 -8.74 -12.71 5.74
C PRO A 160 -9.66 -13.66 6.50
N PRO A 161 -10.47 -13.16 7.46
CA PRO A 161 -11.38 -14.01 8.21
C PRO A 161 -12.19 -14.82 7.20
N ALA A 162 -12.23 -16.14 7.37
CA ALA A 162 -12.94 -17.02 6.47
C ALA A 162 -14.36 -16.49 6.33
N SER A 163 -14.70 -15.96 5.15
CA SER A 163 -16.04 -15.51 4.87
C SER A 163 -16.92 -16.74 5.00
N SER A 164 -17.64 -16.84 6.11
CA SER A 164 -18.73 -17.78 6.30
C SER A 164 -19.82 -17.41 5.31
N SER A 165 -19.65 -17.82 4.04
CA SER A 165 -20.73 -17.85 3.06
C SER A 165 -21.69 -18.98 3.46
N ALA A 166 -22.32 -18.84 4.63
CA ALA A 166 -23.58 -19.48 4.90
C ALA A 166 -24.59 -18.76 4.00
N SER A 167 -24.86 -19.33 2.83
CA SER A 167 -26.08 -19.03 2.09
C SER A 167 -27.26 -19.15 3.07
N PRO A 168 -28.05 -18.09 3.31
CA PRO A 168 -29.33 -18.26 3.96
C PRO A 168 -30.25 -18.95 2.97
N SER A 169 -30.34 -20.28 3.04
CA SER A 169 -31.52 -20.98 2.55
C SER A 169 -32.71 -20.47 3.36
N SER A 170 -33.65 -19.85 2.66
CA SER A 170 -34.91 -19.34 3.17
C SER A 170 -35.59 -20.32 4.13
N ALA A 171 -35.61 -19.99 5.41
CA ALA A 171 -36.61 -20.48 6.34
C ALA A 171 -37.39 -19.25 6.82
N ILE A 172 -38.53 -19.02 6.17
CA ILE A 172 -39.55 -18.08 6.63
C ILE A 172 -40.02 -18.57 8.00
N ASN A 173 -39.72 -17.83 9.06
CA ASN A 173 -40.48 -17.88 10.28
C ASN A 173 -40.79 -16.45 10.72
N THR A 174 -42.06 -16.12 10.52
CA THR A 174 -42.77 -14.95 11.01
C THR A 174 -42.58 -14.80 12.52
N ALA A 175 -41.95 -13.71 12.95
CA ALA A 175 -42.07 -13.22 14.31
C ALA A 175 -42.08 -11.68 14.30
N THR A 176 -43.28 -11.16 14.51
CA THR A 176 -43.62 -9.76 14.79
C THR A 176 -42.80 -9.25 15.97
N THR A 177 -42.00 -8.18 15.79
CA THR A 177 -41.57 -7.33 16.92
C THR A 177 -41.34 -5.87 16.47
N THR A 178 -42.16 -5.03 17.08
CA THR A 178 -42.20 -3.57 17.26
C THR A 178 -40.95 -2.75 16.89
N ILE A 179 -41.19 -1.78 15.99
CA ILE A 179 -40.28 -0.69 15.62
C ILE A 179 -40.35 0.40 16.70
N ILE A 180 -39.24 0.68 17.38
CA ILE A 180 -39.03 1.98 18.07
C ILE A 180 -37.99 2.75 17.27
N SER A 181 -38.49 3.74 16.54
CA SER A 181 -37.72 4.75 15.81
C SER A 181 -36.98 5.64 16.82
N LYS A 182 -35.63 5.64 16.78
CA LYS A 182 -34.80 6.67 17.41
C LYS A 182 -34.07 7.46 16.32
N GLN A 183 -34.21 8.77 16.47
CA GLN A 183 -33.96 9.79 15.46
C GLN A 183 -32.47 9.99 15.17
N SER A 184 -32.21 10.29 13.89
CA SER A 184 -30.95 10.72 13.33
C SER A 184 -30.57 12.12 13.81
N LEU A 185 -29.41 12.27 14.43
CA LEU A 185 -28.72 13.55 14.49
C LEU A 185 -27.72 13.62 13.35
N ALA A 186 -28.10 14.37 12.32
CA ALA A 186 -27.25 14.75 11.21
C ALA A 186 -26.17 15.72 11.71
N TYR A 187 -24.92 15.27 11.78
CA TYR A 187 -23.77 16.14 12.01
C TYR A 187 -23.19 16.56 10.65
N LYS A 188 -23.45 17.80 10.24
CA LYS A 188 -22.75 18.46 9.11
C LYS A 188 -21.37 18.88 9.60
N PHE A 189 -20.32 18.26 9.07
CA PHE A 189 -18.95 18.72 9.26
C PHE A 189 -18.50 19.44 7.98
N ASP A 190 -18.44 20.76 8.05
CA ASP A 190 -18.01 21.65 6.96
C ASP A 190 -16.52 21.95 7.18
N VAL A 191 -15.64 21.42 6.33
CA VAL A 191 -14.19 21.71 6.38
C VAL A 191 -13.84 22.53 5.15
N ARG A 192 -13.81 23.85 5.32
CA ARG A 192 -13.14 24.78 4.40
C ARG A 192 -11.63 24.62 4.54
N PHE A 193 -10.98 24.07 3.53
CA PHE A 193 -9.52 24.02 3.42
C PHE A 193 -9.07 25.21 2.56
N GLU A 194 -8.60 26.28 3.19
CA GLU A 194 -7.85 27.35 2.51
C GLU A 194 -6.47 26.82 2.14
N MET A 195 -6.23 26.58 0.84
CA MET A 195 -4.90 26.37 0.31
C MET A 195 -4.26 27.73 0.01
N ALA A 196 -3.59 28.31 0.99
CA ALA A 196 -2.64 29.41 0.77
C ALA A 196 -1.34 28.85 0.18
N GLY A 197 -0.90 29.49 -0.90
CA GLY A 197 0.13 28.97 -1.80
C GLY A 197 1.54 28.90 -1.21
N PHE A 198 2.32 27.95 -1.72
CA PHE A 198 3.77 28.00 -1.67
C PHE A 198 4.30 28.40 -3.04
N ALA A 199 4.75 29.65 -3.11
CA ALA A 199 5.49 30.22 -4.21
C ALA A 199 6.89 29.59 -4.31
N ALA A 200 7.39 29.58 -5.54
CA ALA A 200 8.64 29.01 -6.00
C ALA A 200 9.88 29.42 -5.20
N ILE A 201 10.77 28.46 -4.95
CA ILE A 201 12.18 28.70 -4.69
C ILE A 201 12.96 28.06 -5.84
N THR A 202 13.32 28.89 -6.83
CA THR A 202 14.31 28.55 -7.86
C THR A 202 15.50 29.46 -7.62
N ALA A 203 16.53 28.96 -6.95
CA ALA A 203 17.81 29.64 -6.80
C ALA A 203 18.93 28.60 -6.89
N LEU A 204 19.64 28.64 -8.02
CA LEU A 204 21.06 29.00 -8.10
C LEU A 204 22.02 27.94 -7.56
N LEU A 205 22.69 27.24 -8.47
CA LEU A 205 24.09 26.85 -8.32
C LEU A 205 24.73 26.62 -9.70
N ALA A 206 25.23 27.72 -10.25
CA ALA A 206 26.41 27.71 -11.12
C ALA A 206 27.63 28.08 -10.25
N HIS A 207 28.84 27.83 -10.74
CA HIS A 207 30.18 27.88 -10.10
C HIS A 207 30.60 26.50 -9.56
N ALA A 208 31.72 25.88 -9.96
CA ALA A 208 32.90 26.38 -10.64
C ALA A 208 33.58 25.24 -11.42
N MET A 209 34.10 25.55 -12.61
CA MET A 209 35.22 24.83 -13.22
C MET A 209 36.32 25.85 -13.46
N LEU A 210 37.39 25.72 -12.69
CA LEU A 210 38.73 26.22 -12.96
C LEU A 210 39.69 25.07 -12.66
#